data_AF-A0A151WJ64-F1
#
_entry.id   AF-A0A151WJ64-F1
#
_cell.length_a   1.000
_cell.length_b   1.000
_cell.length_c   1.000
_cell.angle_alpha   90.00
_cell.angle_beta   90.00
_cell.angle_gamma   90.00
#
_symmetry.space_group_name_H-M   'P 1'
#
loop_
_entity.id
_entity.type
_entity.pdbx_description
1 polymer ?
#
loop_
_entity_poly.entity_id
_entity_poly.type
_entity_poly.pdbx_seq_one_letter_code
_entity_poly.pdbx_strand_id
1 'polypeptide(L)'
;MGCIVTNIVNIWPGISNTMFHQLQAKVSCMDSNERNCILLFDEMRIKKGFDFHEKRQKIEGFQDLGSLGCNATVMTSVIEAVLNTGLKLRAFVCDQGTNNQSAVKNKISINHPYFMHGQEKIYVIFDISHIYKSIRNQLLKYDILYDDNKIASWNDVRSLWQLKNDKATRAACKLSDKHVNPNHFDRMKCRLATSI
;
A
#
# COMPACT_ATOMS: atom_id res chain seq x y z
N MET A 1 17.35 24.19 15.31
CA MET A 1 17.76 23.61 16.61
C MET A 1 16.87 22.39 16.84
N GLY A 2 17.45 21.19 16.97
CA GLY A 2 16.69 19.94 17.10
C GLY A 2 17.15 18.81 16.17
N CYS A 3 18.46 18.62 15.99
CA CYS A 3 19.00 17.35 15.53
C CYS A 3 18.97 16.41 16.74
N ILE A 4 17.95 15.54 16.82
CA ILE A 4 17.82 14.59 17.92
C ILE A 4 17.87 13.18 17.32
N VAL A 5 19.05 12.57 17.52
CA VAL A 5 19.36 11.13 17.51
C VAL A 5 19.30 10.41 16.14
N THR A 6 20.30 10.60 15.28
CA THR A 6 20.63 9.62 14.22
C THR A 6 22.13 9.36 13.99
N ASN A 7 23.05 10.05 14.68
CA ASN A 7 24.50 9.92 14.41
C ASN A 7 25.13 8.56 14.82
N ILE A 8 24.38 7.62 15.38
CA ILE A 8 24.92 6.33 15.85
C ILE A 8 24.69 5.20 14.83
N VAL A 9 23.66 5.30 13.98
CA VAL A 9 23.29 4.22 13.05
C VAL A 9 23.42 4.69 11.61
N ASN A 10 24.38 4.11 10.90
CA ASN A 10 24.63 4.38 9.49
C ASN A 10 23.57 3.66 8.64
N ILE A 11 22.49 4.35 8.25
CA ILE A 11 21.45 3.83 7.35
C ILE A 11 21.74 4.30 5.91
N TRP A 12 21.59 3.38 4.95
CA TRP A 12 21.81 3.59 3.52
C TRP A 12 20.68 2.93 2.72
N PRO A 13 20.39 3.36 1.46
CA PRO A 13 19.45 2.66 0.58
C PRO A 13 19.74 1.16 0.47
N GLY A 14 18.67 0.38 0.36
CA GLY A 14 18.69 -1.08 0.38
C GLY A 14 18.25 -1.67 1.72
N ILE A 15 18.51 -2.96 1.90
CA ILE A 15 18.11 -3.70 3.11
C ILE A 15 19.16 -3.46 4.20
N SER A 16 18.72 -2.94 5.35
CA SER A 16 19.62 -2.66 6.47
C SER A 16 19.97 -3.93 7.24
N ASN A 17 21.15 -4.48 7.00
CA ASN A 17 21.65 -5.66 7.71
C ASN A 17 21.67 -5.46 9.23
N THR A 18 22.01 -4.25 9.71
CA THR A 18 22.02 -3.93 11.15
C THR A 18 20.63 -4.08 11.76
N MET A 19 19.59 -3.58 11.08
CA MET A 19 18.20 -3.71 11.56
C MET A 19 17.72 -5.16 11.50
N PHE A 20 18.03 -5.87 10.41
CA PHE A 20 17.63 -7.28 10.26
C PHE A 20 18.36 -8.21 11.25
N HIS A 21 19.60 -7.90 11.63
CA HIS A 21 20.31 -8.61 12.69
C HIS A 21 19.67 -8.40 14.07
N GLN A 22 19.27 -7.17 14.40
CA GLN A 22 18.52 -6.88 15.63
C GLN A 22 17.15 -7.57 15.63
N LEU A 23 16.46 -7.57 14.49
CA LEU A 23 15.20 -8.27 14.32
C LEU A 23 15.37 -9.78 14.53
N GLN A 24 16.40 -10.39 13.93
CA GLN A 24 16.71 -11.81 14.11
C GLN A 24 17.02 -12.14 15.58
N ALA A 25 17.81 -11.31 16.27
CA ALA A 25 18.08 -11.48 17.70
C ALA A 25 16.82 -11.39 18.57
N LYS A 26 15.83 -10.57 18.17
CA LYS A 26 14.54 -10.53 18.85
C LYS A 26 13.69 -11.77 18.56
N VAL A 27 13.66 -12.20 17.29
CA VAL A 27 12.89 -13.34 16.81
C VAL A 27 13.38 -14.67 17.38
N SER A 28 14.68 -14.80 17.68
CA SER A 28 15.22 -16.01 18.32
C SER A 28 14.65 -16.27 19.71
N CYS A 29 14.26 -15.20 20.42
CA CYS A 29 13.61 -15.27 21.74
C CYS A 29 12.08 -15.29 21.67
N MET A 30 11.47 -15.27 20.47
CA MET A 30 10.01 -15.31 20.29
C MET A 30 9.50 -16.75 20.22
N ASP A 31 8.29 -16.96 20.73
CA ASP A 31 7.57 -18.21 20.56
C ASP A 31 7.06 -18.36 19.11
N SER A 32 6.81 -19.61 18.71
CA SER A 32 6.40 -19.96 17.33
C SER A 32 5.20 -19.14 16.81
N ASN A 33 4.24 -18.80 17.68
CA ASN A 33 3.05 -18.05 17.31
C ASN A 33 3.32 -16.55 17.14
N GLU A 34 4.25 -15.99 17.90
CA GLU A 34 4.64 -14.57 17.84
C GLU A 34 5.47 -14.26 16.58
N ARG A 35 6.04 -15.29 15.96
CA ARG A 35 6.82 -15.15 14.71
C ARG A 35 5.95 -14.93 13.47
N ASN A 36 4.63 -15.10 13.56
CA ASN A 36 3.76 -14.85 12.41
C ASN A 36 3.75 -13.35 12.08
N CYS A 37 4.02 -13.00 10.82
CA CYS A 37 4.03 -11.61 10.39
C CYS A 37 3.33 -11.41 9.04
N ILE A 38 2.97 -10.15 8.80
CA ILE A 38 2.48 -9.64 7.53
C ILE A 38 3.46 -8.58 7.05
N LEU A 39 3.87 -8.66 5.79
CA LEU A 39 4.74 -7.67 5.16
C LEU A 39 3.88 -6.68 4.38
N LEU A 40 3.85 -5.42 4.83
CA LEU A 40 3.23 -4.31 4.11
C LEU A 40 4.30 -3.62 3.26
N PHE A 41 4.04 -3.43 1.97
CA PHE A 41 5.00 -2.84 1.04
C PHE A 41 4.31 -1.84 0.10
N ASP A 42 4.78 -0.59 0.11
CA ASP A 42 4.27 0.47 -0.74
C ASP A 42 5.39 1.40 -1.22
N GLU A 43 5.19 2.02 -2.38
CA GLU A 43 6.14 2.96 -2.98
C GLU A 43 5.76 4.41 -2.62
N MET A 44 6.69 5.16 -2.04
CA MET A 44 6.50 6.59 -1.78
C MET A 44 7.21 7.45 -2.82
N ARG A 45 6.51 8.46 -3.35
CA ARG A 45 7.12 9.49 -4.21
C ARG A 45 7.79 10.56 -3.36
N ILE A 46 9.09 10.75 -3.56
CA ILE A 46 9.89 11.80 -2.92
C ILE A 46 10.07 12.97 -3.90
N LYS A 47 10.24 14.19 -3.39
CA LYS A 47 10.56 15.37 -4.21
C LYS A 47 11.88 15.12 -4.96
N LYS A 48 11.89 15.34 -6.27
CA LYS A 48 13.12 15.30 -7.07
C LYS A 48 14.03 16.45 -6.64
N GLY A 49 15.29 16.13 -6.38
CA GLY A 49 16.29 17.11 -5.97
C GLY A 49 17.63 16.43 -5.74
N PHE A 50 18.66 17.25 -5.61
CA PHE A 50 19.98 16.81 -5.17
C PHE A 50 20.27 17.40 -3.81
N ASP A 51 20.74 16.56 -2.90
CA ASP A 51 21.23 16.99 -1.60
C ASP A 51 22.67 16.49 -1.44
N PHE A 52 23.55 17.39 -1.00
CA PHE A 52 24.93 17.02 -0.71
C PHE A 52 25.07 16.63 0.75
N HIS A 53 25.41 15.37 0.99
CA HIS A 53 25.66 14.86 2.32
C HIS A 53 27.10 15.17 2.74
N GLU A 54 27.33 16.34 3.36
CA GLU A 54 28.65 16.86 3.72
C GLU A 54 29.55 15.86 4.46
N LYS A 55 29.05 15.18 5.50
CA LYS A 55 29.87 14.21 6.27
C LYS A 55 30.37 13.02 5.44
N ARG A 56 29.64 12.67 4.37
CA ARG A 56 29.92 11.50 3.53
C ARG A 56 30.54 11.90 2.20
N GLN A 57 30.58 13.20 1.87
CA GLN A 57 31.05 13.73 0.59
C GLN A 57 30.34 13.07 -0.60
N LYS A 58 29.02 12.90 -0.52
CA LYS A 58 28.19 12.25 -1.55
C LYS A 58 27.00 13.12 -1.93
N ILE A 59 26.60 13.04 -3.21
CA ILE A 59 25.35 13.63 -3.71
C ILE A 59 24.27 12.56 -3.66
N GLU A 60 23.16 12.85 -2.99
CA GLU A 60 21.95 12.04 -2.92
C GLU A 60 20.87 12.65 -3.83
N GLY A 61 19.96 11.86 -4.40
CA GLY A 61 18.85 12.43 -5.17
C GLY A 61 18.29 11.57 -6.32
N PHE A 62 19.09 10.66 -6.87
CA PHE A 62 18.58 9.68 -7.82
C PHE A 62 17.94 8.48 -7.12
N GLN A 63 16.99 7.84 -7.79
CA GLN A 63 16.51 6.53 -7.37
C GLN A 63 17.64 5.51 -7.54
N ASP A 64 18.30 5.20 -6.43
CA ASP A 64 19.32 4.16 -6.39
C ASP A 64 18.64 2.81 -6.17
N LEU A 65 18.44 2.06 -7.26
CA LEU A 65 17.96 0.68 -7.22
C LEU A 65 19.09 -0.32 -6.91
N GLY A 66 20.33 0.15 -6.70
CA GLY A 66 21.51 -0.68 -6.56
C GLY A 66 21.66 -1.68 -7.71
N SER A 67 22.15 -2.88 -7.41
CA SER A 67 22.23 -4.01 -8.35
C SER A 67 20.87 -4.67 -8.64
N LEU A 68 19.80 -4.29 -7.94
CA LEU A 68 18.51 -4.98 -8.00
C LEU A 68 17.66 -4.57 -9.21
N GLY A 69 17.91 -3.39 -9.78
CA GLY A 69 17.50 -2.96 -11.12
C GLY A 69 15.98 -2.82 -11.40
N CYS A 70 15.11 -3.46 -10.62
CA CYS A 70 13.66 -3.38 -10.73
C CYS A 70 12.94 -3.68 -9.40
N ASN A 71 11.73 -3.14 -9.23
CA ASN A 71 10.96 -3.27 -7.99
C ASN A 71 10.52 -4.72 -7.69
N ALA A 72 10.40 -5.56 -8.73
CA ALA A 72 10.10 -6.99 -8.54
C ALA A 72 11.25 -7.75 -7.86
N THR A 73 12.50 -7.41 -8.19
CA THR A 73 13.69 -7.93 -7.51
C THR A 73 13.72 -7.43 -6.06
N VAL A 74 13.44 -6.13 -5.84
CA VAL A 74 13.39 -5.55 -4.49
C VAL A 74 12.37 -6.26 -3.60
N MET A 75 11.15 -6.49 -4.09
CA MET A 75 10.11 -7.21 -3.35
C MET A 75 10.60 -8.61 -2.93
N THR A 76 11.19 -9.36 -3.87
CA THR A 76 11.71 -10.70 -3.61
C THR A 76 12.81 -10.68 -2.56
N SER A 77 13.77 -9.76 -2.69
CA SER A 77 14.87 -9.61 -1.71
C SER A 77 14.38 -9.22 -0.32
N VAL A 78 13.35 -8.36 -0.21
CA VAL A 78 12.77 -7.99 1.08
C VAL A 78 12.05 -9.19 1.72
N ILE A 79 11.29 -9.97 0.94
CA ILE A 79 10.66 -11.20 1.43
C ILE A 79 11.72 -12.18 1.96
N GLU A 80 12.79 -12.41 1.19
CA GLU A 80 13.90 -13.28 1.60
C GLU A 80 14.57 -12.77 2.88
N ALA A 81 14.85 -11.47 2.97
CA ALA A 81 15.45 -10.89 4.17
C ALA A 81 14.55 -11.08 5.40
N VAL A 82 13.22 -10.91 5.27
CA VAL A 82 12.28 -11.13 6.38
C VAL A 82 12.26 -12.58 6.80
N LEU A 83 12.20 -13.52 5.86
CA LEU A 83 12.17 -14.95 6.16
C LEU A 83 13.47 -15.42 6.83
N ASN A 84 14.62 -14.89 6.42
CA ASN A 84 15.92 -15.19 7.01
C ASN A 84 16.05 -14.76 8.49
N THR A 85 15.20 -13.87 8.97
CA THR A 85 15.16 -13.52 10.42
C THR A 85 14.54 -14.62 11.28
N GLY A 86 13.86 -15.60 10.68
CA GLY A 86 13.09 -16.62 11.38
C GLY A 86 11.60 -16.26 11.58
N LEU A 87 11.15 -15.13 11.03
CA LEU A 87 9.74 -14.77 10.97
C LEU A 87 8.98 -15.67 9.99
N LYS A 88 7.72 -15.96 10.31
CA LYS A 88 6.79 -16.73 9.49
C LYS A 88 5.89 -15.77 8.73
N LEU A 89 6.29 -15.43 7.52
CA LEU A 89 5.50 -14.55 6.66
C LEU A 89 4.22 -15.26 6.21
N ARG A 90 3.06 -14.72 6.58
CA ARG A 90 1.74 -15.29 6.22
C ARG A 90 1.08 -14.56 5.06
N ALA A 91 1.29 -13.26 4.98
CA ALA A 91 0.75 -12.44 3.90
C ALA A 91 1.71 -11.33 3.50
N PHE A 92 1.67 -11.00 2.22
CA PHE A 92 2.28 -9.84 1.61
C PHE A 92 1.16 -8.90 1.14
N VAL A 93 1.22 -7.64 1.56
CA VAL A 93 0.23 -6.62 1.22
C VAL A 93 0.90 -5.51 0.42
N CYS A 94 0.34 -5.18 -0.74
CA CYS A 94 0.82 -4.08 -1.58
C CYS A 94 -0.32 -3.33 -2.26
N ASP A 95 -0.02 -2.16 -2.83
CA ASP A 95 -0.98 -1.43 -3.66
C ASP A 95 -1.20 -2.10 -5.03
N GLN A 96 -2.09 -1.54 -5.84
CA GLN A 96 -2.36 -2.00 -7.22
C GLN A 96 -1.50 -1.28 -8.27
N GLY A 97 -0.34 -0.73 -7.90
CA GLY A 97 0.59 -0.11 -8.84
C GLY A 97 1.07 -1.08 -9.91
N THR A 98 1.39 -0.59 -11.11
CA THR A 98 1.83 -1.42 -12.25
C THR A 98 3.05 -2.28 -11.91
N ASN A 99 3.96 -1.76 -11.09
CA ASN A 99 5.16 -2.46 -10.64
C ASN A 99 4.80 -3.66 -9.74
N ASN A 100 3.98 -3.42 -8.73
CA ASN A 100 3.52 -4.45 -7.79
C ASN A 100 2.68 -5.51 -8.49
N GLN A 101 1.78 -5.09 -9.39
CA GLN A 101 1.04 -6.03 -10.24
C GLN A 101 1.99 -6.88 -11.08
N SER A 102 2.99 -6.30 -11.75
CA SER A 102 3.96 -7.06 -12.54
C SER A 102 4.73 -8.08 -11.70
N ALA A 103 5.10 -7.73 -10.47
CA ALA A 103 5.85 -8.61 -9.56
C ALA A 103 5.02 -9.82 -9.10
N VAL A 104 3.71 -9.67 -8.90
CA VAL A 104 2.83 -10.73 -8.38
C VAL A 104 2.04 -11.47 -9.45
N LYS A 105 1.81 -10.87 -10.62
CA LYS A 105 0.90 -11.39 -11.67
C LYS A 105 1.23 -12.81 -12.13
N ASN A 106 2.52 -13.16 -12.17
CA ASN A 106 2.96 -14.50 -12.57
C ASN A 106 3.06 -15.48 -11.39
N LYS A 107 2.77 -15.04 -10.16
CA LYS A 107 2.89 -15.83 -8.93
C LYS A 107 1.53 -16.23 -8.35
N ILE A 108 0.45 -15.51 -8.67
CA ILE A 108 -0.88 -15.72 -8.09
C ILE A 108 -1.99 -15.73 -9.16
N SER A 109 -3.15 -16.28 -8.81
CA SER A 109 -4.40 -16.18 -9.58
C SER A 109 -5.60 -16.04 -8.65
N ILE A 110 -6.80 -15.84 -9.20
CA ILE A 110 -8.03 -15.74 -8.40
C ILE A 110 -8.25 -16.99 -7.54
N ASN A 111 -8.00 -18.18 -8.10
CA ASN A 111 -8.16 -19.44 -7.39
C ASN A 111 -6.94 -19.81 -6.54
N HIS A 112 -5.83 -19.07 -6.72
CA HIS A 112 -4.57 -19.31 -6.05
C HIS A 112 -3.95 -17.98 -5.62
N PRO A 113 -4.53 -17.28 -4.63
CA PRO A 113 -4.12 -15.93 -4.22
C PRO A 113 -2.88 -15.95 -3.31
N TYR A 114 -1.99 -16.91 -3.50
CA TYR A 114 -0.79 -17.11 -2.70
C TYR A 114 0.33 -17.66 -3.59
N PHE A 115 1.56 -17.53 -3.14
CA PHE A 115 2.70 -18.25 -3.71
C PHE A 115 3.38 -19.07 -2.62
N MET A 116 4.12 -20.10 -3.03
CA MET A 116 4.85 -20.97 -2.12
C MET A 116 6.24 -20.40 -1.85
N HIS A 117 6.67 -20.43 -0.59
CA HIS A 117 8.07 -20.31 -0.20
C HIS A 117 8.45 -21.53 0.65
N GLY A 118 9.21 -22.45 0.06
CA GLY A 118 9.38 -23.78 0.63
C GLY A 118 8.04 -24.51 0.73
N GLN A 119 7.66 -24.91 1.94
CA GLN A 119 6.37 -25.58 2.23
C GLN A 119 5.28 -24.61 2.73
N GLU A 120 5.59 -23.33 2.89
CA GLU A 120 4.68 -22.34 3.46
C GLU A 120 3.97 -21.53 2.35
N LYS A 121 2.69 -21.24 2.59
CA LYS A 121 1.89 -20.37 1.72
C LYS A 121 2.02 -18.91 2.18
N ILE A 122 2.38 -18.02 1.26
CA ILE A 122 2.37 -16.58 1.47
C ILE A 122 1.24 -15.99 0.62
N TYR A 123 0.19 -15.52 1.28
CA TYR A 123 -0.95 -14.91 0.60
C TYR A 123 -0.60 -13.51 0.09
N VAL A 124 -1.13 -13.15 -1.08
CA VAL A 124 -1.01 -11.79 -1.61
C VAL A 124 -2.33 -11.08 -1.44
N ILE A 125 -2.31 -9.93 -0.79
CA ILE A 125 -3.48 -9.10 -0.54
C ILE A 125 -3.19 -7.72 -1.14
N PHE A 126 -4.14 -7.20 -1.91
CA PHE A 126 -4.05 -5.80 -2.34
C PHE A 126 -4.60 -4.90 -1.25
N ASP A 127 -4.01 -3.71 -1.08
CA ASP A 127 -4.50 -2.73 -0.12
C ASP A 127 -5.97 -2.41 -0.40
N ILE A 128 -6.81 -2.83 0.55
CA ILE A 128 -8.26 -2.67 0.53
C ILE A 128 -8.64 -1.19 0.42
N SER A 129 -7.86 -0.31 1.04
CA SER A 129 -8.08 1.13 0.97
C SER A 129 -7.99 1.65 -0.48
N HIS A 130 -7.05 1.12 -1.27
CA HIS A 130 -6.92 1.43 -2.69
C HIS A 130 -8.06 0.84 -3.51
N ILE A 131 -8.53 -0.36 -3.18
CA ILE A 131 -9.68 -0.99 -3.83
C ILE A 131 -10.94 -0.11 -3.70
N TYR A 132 -11.28 0.34 -2.49
CA TYR A 132 -12.44 1.22 -2.28
C TYR A 132 -12.32 2.53 -3.08
N LYS A 133 -11.13 3.14 -3.09
CA LYS A 133 -10.88 4.35 -3.89
C LYS A 133 -11.08 4.08 -5.38
N SER A 134 -10.58 2.95 -5.90
CA SER A 134 -10.72 2.55 -7.30
C SER A 134 -12.19 2.32 -7.70
N ILE A 135 -12.95 1.56 -6.90
CA ILE A 135 -14.38 1.31 -7.16
C ILE A 135 -15.15 2.63 -7.21
N ARG A 136 -14.95 3.50 -6.20
CA ARG A 136 -15.58 4.81 -6.16
C ARG A 136 -15.19 5.67 -7.37
N ASN A 137 -13.91 5.69 -7.75
CA ASN A 137 -13.44 6.47 -8.90
C ASN A 137 -13.98 5.93 -10.22
N GLN A 138 -14.20 4.63 -10.33
CA GLN A 138 -14.84 3.99 -11.47
C GLN A 138 -16.31 4.41 -11.55
N LEU A 139 -17.06 4.32 -10.45
CA LEU A 139 -18.46 4.74 -10.38
C LEU A 139 -18.65 6.25 -10.65
N LEU A 140 -17.70 7.09 -10.23
CA LEU A 140 -17.69 8.53 -10.54
C LEU A 140 -17.64 8.83 -12.04
N LYS A 141 -17.02 7.94 -12.82
CA LYS A 141 -16.73 8.16 -14.24
C LYS A 141 -17.67 7.37 -15.15
N TYR A 142 -18.16 6.23 -14.68
CA TYR A 142 -18.93 5.27 -15.45
C TYR A 142 -20.04 4.67 -14.59
N ASP A 143 -21.10 4.20 -15.23
CA ASP A 143 -22.11 3.41 -14.55
C ASP A 143 -21.64 1.95 -14.39
N ILE A 144 -22.13 1.29 -13.33
CA ILE A 144 -21.79 -0.10 -13.02
C ILE A 144 -23.00 -0.99 -13.28
N LEU A 145 -22.83 -2.01 -14.13
CA LEU A 145 -23.84 -3.05 -14.36
C LEU A 145 -23.72 -4.15 -13.29
N TYR A 146 -24.83 -4.54 -12.69
CA TYR A 146 -24.89 -5.62 -11.70
C TYR A 146 -26.24 -6.37 -11.78
N ASP A 147 -26.34 -7.54 -11.13
CA ASP A 147 -27.55 -8.38 -11.04
C ASP A 147 -28.38 -8.46 -12.34
N ASP A 148 -27.77 -8.86 -13.45
CA ASP A 148 -28.44 -9.05 -14.75
C ASP A 148 -29.33 -7.85 -15.17
N ASN A 149 -28.67 -6.73 -15.52
CA ASN A 149 -29.22 -5.48 -16.07
C ASN A 149 -29.63 -4.37 -15.09
N LYS A 150 -29.26 -4.45 -13.81
CA LYS A 150 -29.36 -3.28 -12.93
C LYS A 150 -28.17 -2.36 -13.14
N ILE A 151 -28.43 -1.06 -13.10
CA ILE A 151 -27.42 -0.02 -13.28
C ILE A 151 -27.29 0.74 -11.96
N ALA A 152 -26.07 0.84 -11.46
CA ALA A 152 -25.71 1.78 -10.40
C ALA A 152 -25.02 2.97 -11.06
N SER A 153 -25.58 4.17 -10.90
CA SER A 153 -25.03 5.40 -11.46
C SER A 153 -24.60 6.37 -10.37
N TRP A 154 -23.57 7.16 -10.63
CA TRP A 154 -23.26 8.29 -9.76
C TRP A 154 -24.38 9.33 -9.67
N ASN A 155 -25.26 9.37 -10.68
CA ASN A 155 -26.44 10.23 -10.64
C ASN A 155 -27.41 9.85 -9.52
N ASP A 156 -27.46 8.58 -9.11
CA ASP A 156 -28.27 8.15 -7.96
C ASP A 156 -27.73 8.78 -6.66
N VAL A 157 -26.40 8.79 -6.50
CA VAL A 157 -25.71 9.43 -5.37
C VAL A 157 -25.93 10.94 -5.37
N ARG A 158 -25.84 11.60 -6.54
CA ARG A 158 -26.15 13.04 -6.68
C ARG A 158 -27.60 13.35 -6.30
N SER A 159 -28.53 12.52 -6.75
CA SER A 159 -29.97 12.71 -6.49
C SER A 159 -30.28 12.56 -5.00
N LEU A 160 -29.67 11.57 -4.33
CA LEU A 160 -29.76 11.42 -2.88
C LEU A 160 -29.19 12.65 -2.14
N TRP A 161 -28.06 13.20 -2.60
CA TRP A 161 -27.47 14.39 -2.00
C TRP A 161 -28.34 15.65 -2.17
N GLN A 162 -28.97 15.83 -3.33
CA GLN A 162 -29.93 16.91 -3.57
C GLN A 162 -31.16 16.78 -2.66
N LEU A 163 -31.78 15.60 -2.63
CA LEU A 163 -32.92 15.31 -1.75
C LEU A 163 -32.59 15.54 -0.27
N LYS A 164 -31.36 15.20 0.14
CA LYS A 164 -30.88 15.48 1.49
C LYS A 164 -30.88 16.98 1.80
N ASN A 165 -30.32 17.78 0.89
CA ASN A 165 -30.21 19.23 1.09
C ASN A 165 -31.58 19.91 1.05
N ASP A 166 -32.51 19.41 0.24
CA ASP A 166 -33.85 19.98 0.08
C ASP A 166 -34.80 19.61 1.22
N LYS A 167 -34.75 18.36 1.70
CA LYS A 167 -35.72 17.82 2.68
C LYS A 167 -35.17 17.67 4.10
N ALA A 168 -33.98 18.20 4.39
CA ALA A 168 -33.29 18.10 5.69
C ALA A 168 -33.30 16.67 6.29
N THR A 169 -33.21 15.63 5.44
CA THR A 169 -33.24 14.24 5.91
C THR A 169 -31.90 13.81 6.51
N ARG A 170 -31.95 13.00 7.57
CA ARG A 170 -30.75 12.45 8.24
C ARG A 170 -30.20 11.17 7.59
N ALA A 171 -30.90 10.60 6.61
CA ALA A 171 -30.55 9.31 6.00
C ALA A 171 -29.13 9.29 5.38
N ALA A 172 -28.65 10.43 4.86
CA ALA A 172 -27.32 10.55 4.25
C ALA A 172 -26.46 11.61 4.98
N CYS A 173 -26.48 11.65 6.32
CA CYS A 173 -25.85 12.71 7.13
C CYS A 173 -24.36 12.95 6.83
N LYS A 174 -23.59 11.91 6.50
CA LYS A 174 -22.15 12.00 6.18
C LYS A 174 -21.86 12.47 4.75
N LEU A 175 -22.82 12.35 3.84
CA LEU A 175 -22.67 12.70 2.44
C LEU A 175 -22.56 14.22 2.28
N SER A 176 -21.44 14.69 1.74
CA SER A 176 -21.12 16.11 1.56
C SER A 176 -20.75 16.40 0.12
N ASP A 177 -20.62 17.69 -0.24
CA ASP A 177 -20.16 18.08 -1.58
C ASP A 177 -18.82 17.42 -1.97
N LYS A 178 -17.84 17.36 -1.04
CA LYS A 178 -16.57 16.63 -1.26
C LYS A 178 -16.70 15.13 -1.58
N HIS A 179 -17.81 14.49 -1.22
CA HIS A 179 -18.07 13.11 -1.60
C HIS A 179 -18.58 13.06 -3.05
N VAL A 180 -19.55 13.92 -3.38
CA VAL A 180 -20.27 13.93 -4.66
C VAL A 180 -19.45 14.53 -5.80
N ASN A 181 -18.70 15.60 -5.51
CA ASN A 181 -17.87 16.38 -6.44
C ASN A 181 -16.39 16.42 -5.98
N PRO A 182 -15.70 15.28 -5.87
CA PRO A 182 -14.35 15.24 -5.34
C PRO A 182 -13.32 15.79 -6.34
N ASN A 183 -12.50 16.74 -5.88
CA ASN A 183 -11.28 17.16 -6.58
C ASN A 183 -10.19 16.07 -6.51
N HIS A 184 -9.04 16.32 -7.15
CA HIS A 184 -7.92 15.38 -7.19
C HIS A 184 -7.47 14.88 -5.80
N PHE A 185 -7.35 15.77 -4.81
CA PHE A 185 -6.93 15.40 -3.46
C PHE A 185 -8.01 14.65 -2.69
N ASP A 186 -9.28 15.00 -2.87
CA ASP A 186 -10.41 14.32 -2.25
C ASP A 186 -10.61 12.90 -2.81
N ARG A 187 -10.22 12.66 -4.08
CA ARG A 187 -10.18 11.31 -4.67
C ARG A 187 -9.17 10.38 -3.98
N MET A 188 -8.16 10.91 -3.31
CA MET A 188 -7.15 10.10 -2.62
C MET A 188 -7.54 9.74 -1.18
N LYS A 189 -8.57 10.40 -0.62
CA LYS A 189 -9.02 10.16 0.77
C LYS A 189 -9.88 8.91 0.85
N CYS A 190 -9.35 7.84 1.44
CA CYS A 190 -10.08 6.60 1.69
C CYS A 190 -11.39 6.86 2.47
N ARG A 191 -11.33 7.73 3.51
CA ARG A 191 -12.50 8.12 4.30
C ARG A 191 -13.70 8.53 3.43
N LEU A 192 -13.46 9.35 2.40
CA LEU A 192 -14.52 9.83 1.51
C LEU A 192 -15.03 8.72 0.58
N ALA A 193 -14.21 7.73 0.24
CA ALA A 193 -14.66 6.60 -0.58
C ALA A 193 -15.52 5.62 0.23
N THR A 194 -15.21 5.41 1.51
CA THR A 194 -15.90 4.44 2.38
C THR A 194 -17.19 4.96 3.01
N SER A 195 -17.44 6.28 2.96
CA SER A 195 -18.63 6.90 3.56
C SER A 195 -19.68 7.34 2.53
N ILE A 196 -19.62 6.76 1.33
CA ILE A 196 -20.62 6.89 0.26
C ILE A 196 -21.59 5.74 0.35
#